data_AF-A0AAT9H9U0-F1
#
_entry.id   AF-A0AAT9H9U0-F1
#
_cell.length_a   1.000
_cell.length_b   1.000
_cell.length_c   1.000
_cell.angle_alpha   90.00
_cell.angle_beta   90.00
_cell.angle_gamma   90.00
#
_symmetry.space_group_name_H-M   'P 1'
#
loop_
_entity.id
_entity.type
_entity.pdbx_description
1 polymer ?
#
loop_
_entity_poly.entity_id
_entity_poly.type
_entity_poly.pdbx_seq_one_letter_code
_entity_poly.pdbx_strand_id
1 'polypeptide(L)' 'MLGARLTFRNVRPPGAPDDAPAEGAVAVLWLPEHAPTNTGSYPVLAH' A
#
# COMPACT_ATOMS: atom_id res chain seq x y z
N MET A 1 -19.22 10.71 4.48
CA MET A 1 -17.93 10.72 3.76
C MET A 1 -17.65 9.30 3.25
N LEU A 2 -17.31 9.13 1.98
CA LEU A 2 -16.62 7.92 1.52
C LEU A 2 -15.13 8.13 1.88
N GLY A 3 -14.56 7.26 2.73
CA GLY A 3 -13.18 7.41 3.19
C GLY A 3 -12.14 6.99 2.13
N ALA A 4 -10.88 7.40 2.32
CA ALA A 4 -9.75 6.87 1.55
C ALA A 4 -9.51 5.40 1.89
N ARG A 5 -9.00 4.62 0.92
CA ARG A 5 -8.67 3.20 1.12
C ARG A 5 -7.22 2.92 0.78
N LEU A 6 -6.48 2.36 1.73
CA LEU A 6 -5.11 1.87 1.52
C LEU A 6 -5.09 0.34 1.64
N THR A 7 -4.51 -0.34 0.66
CA THR A 7 -4.37 -1.81 0.67
C THR A 7 -2.94 -2.21 0.35
N PHE A 8 -2.48 -3.31 0.95
CA PHE A 8 -1.14 -3.88 0.72
C PHE A 8 -1.24 -5.26 0.08
N ARG A 9 -0.30 -5.55 -0.83
CA ARG A 9 -0.13 -6.88 -1.42
C ARG A 9 1.33 -7.28 -1.34
N ASN A 10 1.60 -8.40 -0.66
CA ASN A 10 2.92 -9.01 -0.64
C ASN A 10 3.37 -9.40 -2.06
N VAL A 11 4.64 -9.14 -2.38
CA VAL A 11 5.29 -9.50 -3.63
C VAL A 11 6.34 -10.57 -3.35
N ARG A 12 6.33 -11.58 -4.19
CA ARG A 12 7.35 -12.63 -4.21
C ARG A 12 8.12 -12.56 -5.52
N PRO A 13 9.42 -12.93 -5.51
CA PRO A 13 10.19 -13.02 -6.72
C PRO A 13 9.57 -14.09 -7.65
N PRO A 14 9.62 -13.89 -8.98
CA PRO A 14 9.14 -14.88 -9.93
C PRO A 14 9.84 -16.23 -9.72
N GLY A 15 9.06 -17.30 -9.63
CA GLY A 15 9.58 -18.66 -9.41
C GLY A 15 9.85 -19.01 -7.94
N ALA A 16 9.54 -18.13 -6.98
CA ALA A 16 9.61 -18.46 -5.56
C ALA A 16 8.57 -19.53 -5.18
N PRO A 17 8.92 -20.49 -4.30
CA PRO A 17 7.96 -21.41 -3.68
C PRO A 17 6.81 -20.67 -2.97
N ASP A 18 5.63 -21.29 -2.90
CA ASP A 18 4.43 -20.67 -2.30
C ASP A 18 4.54 -20.42 -0.79
N ASP A 19 5.42 -21.15 -0.11
CA ASP A 19 5.75 -21.01 1.31
C ASP A 19 6.92 -20.05 1.56
N ALA A 20 7.60 -19.58 0.51
CA ALA A 20 8.68 -18.61 0.66
C ALA A 20 8.16 -17.27 1.21
N PRO A 21 8.92 -16.61 2.10
CA PRO A 21 8.57 -15.30 2.62
C PRO A 21 8.50 -14.27 1.48
N ALA A 22 7.62 -13.27 1.65
CA ALA A 22 7.54 -12.16 0.72
C ALA A 22 8.82 -11.31 0.80
N GLU A 23 9.34 -10.91 -0.36
CA GLU A 23 10.53 -10.05 -0.45
C GLU A 23 10.15 -8.57 -0.30
N GLY A 24 8.89 -8.22 -0.59
CA GLY A 24 8.38 -6.88 -0.42
C GLY A 24 6.86 -6.78 -0.49
N ALA A 25 6.35 -5.56 -0.59
CA ALA A 25 4.92 -5.30 -0.72
C ALA A 25 4.63 -4.11 -1.64
N VAL A 26 3.50 -4.17 -2.35
CA VAL A 26 2.91 -3.07 -3.11
C VAL A 26 1.79 -2.45 -2.29
N ALA A 27 1.85 -1.12 -2.12
CA ALA A 27 0.79 -0.34 -1.51
C ALA A 27 -0.07 0.33 -2.60
N VAL A 28 -1.40 0.20 -2.50
CA VAL A 28 -2.36 0.87 -3.38
C VAL A 28 -3.22 1.80 -2.53
N LEU A 29 -3.11 3.10 -2.80
CA LEU A 29 -3.92 4.14 -2.19
C LEU A 29 -5.00 4.58 -3.18
N TRP A 30 -6.26 4.38 -2.80
CA TRP A 30 -7.41 4.94 -3.49
C TRP A 30 -7.92 6.17 -2.74
N LEU A 31 -8.00 7.28 -3.46
CA LEU A 31 -8.53 8.55 -2.99
C LEU A 31 -9.81 8.86 -3.78
N PRO A 32 -10.98 9.02 -3.13
CA PRO A 32 -12.16 9.55 -3.81
C PRO A 32 -11.93 10.97 -4.31
N GLU A 33 -12.71 11.45 -5.29
CA GLU A 33 -12.59 12.83 -5.79
C GLU A 33 -12.77 13.88 -4.69
N HIS A 34 -13.62 13.60 -3.71
CA HIS A 34 -13.84 14.44 -2.53
C HIS A 34 -12.97 14.06 -1.33
N ALA A 35 -11.90 13.28 -1.54
CA ALA A 35 -10.95 13.00 -0.48
C ALA A 35 -10.47 14.34 0.10
N PRO A 36 -10.50 14.53 1.44
CA PRO A 36 -10.00 15.76 2.04
C PRO A 36 -8.53 15.95 1.63
N THR A 37 -8.27 16.90 0.74
CA THR A 37 -7.00 17.06 0.02
C THR A 37 -5.88 17.70 0.86
N ASN A 38 -5.93 17.64 2.19
CA ASN A 38 -4.79 18.07 3.02
C ASN A 38 -4.79 17.66 4.50
N THR A 39 -5.23 16.45 4.86
CA THR A 39 -4.77 15.87 6.13
C THR A 39 -3.42 15.22 5.90
N GLY A 40 -2.36 15.90 6.35
CA GLY A 40 -0.96 15.59 6.07
C GLY A 40 -0.49 14.20 6.50
N SER A 41 0.71 13.88 5.99
CA SER A 41 1.51 12.67 6.18
C SER A 41 1.12 11.47 5.31
N TYR A 42 1.71 11.43 4.12
CA TYR A 42 2.23 10.17 3.56
C TYR A 42 3.18 9.55 4.60
N PRO A 43 3.11 8.25 4.89
CA PRO A 43 4.15 7.61 5.69
C PRO A 43 5.45 7.67 4.85
N VAL A 44 6.31 8.62 5.18
CA VAL A 44 7.72 8.50 4.82
C VAL A 44 8.21 7.33 5.65
N LEU A 45 8.56 6.22 5.01
CA LEU A 45 9.28 5.13 5.67
C LEU A 45 10.58 5.75 6.20
N ALA A 46 10.61 6.06 7.50
CA ALA A 46 11.83 6.42 8.19
C ALA A 46 12.71 5.18 8.18
N HIS A 47 13.88 5.32 7.55
CA HIS A 47 14.94 4.33 7.61
C HIS A 47 15.46 4.18 9.05
#